data_AF-A0A7C8NC21-F1
#
_entry.id   AF-A0A7C8NC21-F1
#
_cell.length_a   1.000
_cell.length_b   1.000
_cell.length_c   1.000
_cell.angle_alpha   90.00
_cell.angle_beta   90.00
_cell.angle_gamma   90.00
#
_symmetry.space_group_name_H-M   'P 1'
#
loop_
_entity.id
_entity.type
_entity.pdbx_description
1 polymer ?
#
loop_
_entity_poly.entity_id
_entity_poly.type
_entity_poly.pdbx_seq_one_letter_code
_entity_poly.pdbx_strand_id
1 'polypeptide(L)'
;MPTGEVDTTAIVQDAFGQGKRVFIPFTHKAMPAPTQGEDQKPSVMDMVSLDSPEDYQGLKRNSWGIPTPTKKSLETRENCVDELKAGKAGLDLIVMPGVAFDGGGRRLGHGKGYYDYFLRRYSEEAGGKVPFTVGVALKDQFLDPPANVPVGDKDWPLDVIIVGDGSVVRR
;
A
#
# COMPACT_ATOMS: atom_id res chain seq x y z
N MET A 1 15.14 0.23 5.51
CA MET A 1 13.79 -0.28 5.25
C MET A 1 13.68 -1.81 5.27
N PRO A 2 14.65 -2.64 4.84
CA PRO A 2 14.39 -4.09 4.76
C PRO A 2 14.36 -4.81 6.12
N THR A 3 14.74 -4.14 7.21
CA THR A 3 14.73 -4.68 8.57
C THR A 3 13.69 -3.90 9.38
N GLY A 4 12.49 -4.45 9.56
CA GLY A 4 11.40 -3.82 10.32
C GLY A 4 10.02 -3.89 9.68
N GLU A 5 9.87 -4.57 8.54
CA GLU A 5 8.57 -4.89 7.95
C GLU A 5 8.43 -6.42 7.82
N VAL A 6 7.20 -6.91 7.82
CA VAL A 6 6.89 -8.32 7.57
C VAL A 6 7.26 -8.66 6.12
N ASP A 7 7.93 -9.79 5.90
CA ASP A 7 8.21 -10.27 4.54
C ASP A 7 6.91 -10.76 3.88
N THR A 8 6.52 -10.08 2.80
CA THR A 8 5.29 -10.37 2.05
C THR A 8 5.52 -11.25 0.81
N THR A 9 6.74 -11.75 0.59
CA THR A 9 7.07 -12.59 -0.59
C THR A 9 6.17 -13.82 -0.69
N ALA A 10 5.91 -14.51 0.43
CA ALA A 10 5.04 -15.68 0.46
C ALA A 10 3.57 -15.34 0.16
N ILE A 11 3.11 -14.16 0.57
CA ILE A 11 1.75 -13.67 0.28
C ILE A 11 1.59 -13.43 -1.23
N VAL A 12 2.60 -12.84 -1.87
CA VAL A 12 2.61 -12.62 -3.33
C VAL A 12 2.56 -13.95 -4.09
N GLN A 13 3.39 -14.92 -3.68
CA GLN A 13 3.43 -16.24 -4.31
C GLN A 13 2.10 -16.99 -4.18
N ASP A 14 1.50 -17.00 -2.98
CA ASP A 14 0.20 -17.61 -2.74
C ASP A 14 -0.92 -16.94 -3.54
N ALA A 15 -0.92 -15.60 -3.61
CA ALA A 15 -1.90 -14.86 -4.40
C ALA A 15 -1.86 -15.27 -5.89
N PHE A 16 -0.67 -15.39 -6.47
CA PHE A 16 -0.51 -15.92 -7.83
C PHE A 16 -0.94 -17.38 -7.95
N GLY A 17 -0.57 -18.23 -6.98
CA GLY A 17 -0.97 -19.64 -6.95
C GLY A 17 -2.49 -19.83 -6.90
N GLN A 18 -3.22 -18.86 -6.35
CA GLN A 18 -4.68 -18.82 -6.33
C GLN A 18 -5.32 -18.09 -7.54
N GLY A 19 -4.53 -17.73 -8.55
CA GLY A 19 -5.02 -17.06 -9.76
C GLY A 19 -5.46 -15.60 -9.54
N LYS A 20 -4.98 -14.94 -8.47
CA LYS A 20 -5.27 -13.54 -8.21
C LYS A 20 -4.37 -12.63 -9.06
N ARG A 21 -4.87 -11.43 -9.37
CA ARG A 21 -4.06 -10.34 -9.93
C ARG A 21 -3.35 -9.64 -8.78
N VAL A 22 -2.04 -9.46 -8.89
CA VAL A 22 -1.22 -8.82 -7.86
C VAL A 22 -0.74 -7.47 -8.36
N PHE A 23 -0.86 -6.45 -7.51
CA PHE A 23 -0.35 -5.12 -7.78
C PHE A 23 0.65 -4.72 -6.70
N ILE A 24 1.68 -3.95 -7.07
CA ILE A 24 2.70 -3.44 -6.16
C ILE A 24 2.80 -1.92 -6.22
N PRO A 25 3.19 -1.26 -5.11
CA PRO A 25 3.33 0.18 -5.08
C PRO A 25 4.51 0.64 -5.93
N PHE A 26 4.30 1.70 -6.69
CA PHE A 26 5.32 2.41 -7.43
C PHE A 26 5.17 3.91 -7.24
N THR A 27 6.26 4.58 -6.86
CA THR A 27 6.26 6.04 -6.64
C THR A 27 6.85 6.77 -7.83
N HIS A 28 6.18 7.81 -8.30
CA HIS A 28 6.66 8.68 -9.37
C HIS A 28 6.36 10.15 -9.07
N LYS A 29 6.93 11.05 -9.88
CA LYS A 29 6.65 12.48 -9.78
C LYS A 29 5.19 12.74 -10.18
N ALA A 30 4.51 13.60 -9.42
CA ALA A 30 3.20 14.10 -9.81
C ALA A 30 3.32 14.87 -11.14
N MET A 31 2.34 14.68 -12.04
CA MET A 31 2.24 15.41 -13.29
C MET A 31 0.80 15.93 -13.48
N PRO A 32 0.59 17.24 -13.66
CA PRO A 32 1.60 18.31 -13.64
C PRO A 32 2.30 18.41 -12.28
N ALA A 33 3.51 18.97 -12.26
CA ALA A 33 4.23 19.19 -11.00
C ALA A 33 3.42 20.17 -10.14
N PRO A 34 3.34 19.96 -8.80
CA PRO A 34 2.63 20.87 -7.93
C PRO A 34 3.21 22.27 -8.05
N THR A 35 2.35 23.27 -8.16
CA THR A 35 2.79 24.66 -8.01
C THR A 35 2.99 24.97 -6.52
N GLN A 36 3.90 25.91 -6.21
CA GLN A 36 4.16 26.27 -4.81
C GLN A 36 2.87 26.78 -4.15
N GLY A 37 2.45 26.15 -3.05
CA GLY A 37 1.25 26.50 -2.30
C GLY A 37 0.06 25.57 -2.52
N GLU A 38 0.13 24.63 -3.46
CA GLU A 38 -0.87 23.56 -3.58
C GLU A 38 -0.60 22.45 -2.55
N ASP A 39 -1.67 21.91 -1.97
CA ASP A 39 -1.62 20.80 -0.98
C ASP A 39 -1.27 19.43 -1.65
N GLN A 40 -0.72 19.47 -2.88
CA GLN A 40 -0.34 18.32 -3.70
C GLN A 40 1.11 17.89 -3.44
N LYS A 41 1.34 16.59 -3.35
CA LYS A 41 2.67 16.03 -3.11
C LYS A 41 3.53 16.06 -4.38
N PRO A 42 4.84 16.36 -4.27
CA PRO A 42 5.75 16.34 -5.42
C PRO A 42 5.93 14.94 -6.03
N SER A 43 5.60 13.90 -5.26
CA SER A 43 5.53 12.52 -5.71
C SER A 43 4.23 11.88 -5.23
N VAL A 44 3.71 10.99 -6.07
CA VAL A 44 2.52 10.18 -5.81
C VAL A 44 2.88 8.71 -5.90
N MET A 45 2.02 7.88 -5.32
CA MET A 45 2.13 6.42 -5.37
C MET A 45 0.94 5.89 -6.16
N ASP A 46 1.21 5.01 -7.12
CA ASP A 46 0.22 4.17 -7.79
C ASP A 46 0.50 2.70 -7.51
N MET A 47 -0.47 1.83 -7.81
CA MET A 47 -0.29 0.38 -7.76
C MET A 47 -0.31 -0.16 -9.19
N VAL A 48 0.77 -0.86 -9.57
CA VAL A 48 0.95 -1.42 -10.91
C VAL A 48 1.00 -2.94 -10.88
N SER A 49 0.47 -3.59 -11.91
CA SER A 49 0.36 -5.05 -11.98
C SER A 49 1.74 -5.72 -11.99
N LEU A 50 1.79 -6.91 -11.40
CA LEU A 50 2.82 -7.92 -11.62
C LEU A 50 2.27 -8.98 -12.58
N ASP A 51 3.11 -9.43 -13.51
CA ASP A 51 2.68 -10.40 -14.52
C ASP A 51 2.79 -11.85 -14.01
N SER A 52 3.76 -12.12 -13.14
CA SER A 52 3.98 -13.44 -12.55
C SER A 52 4.86 -13.39 -11.29
N PRO A 53 5.02 -14.51 -10.56
CA PRO A 53 6.03 -14.64 -9.51
C PRO A 53 7.46 -14.38 -9.98
N GLU A 54 7.81 -14.81 -11.19
CA GLU A 54 9.14 -14.60 -11.80
C GLU A 54 9.36 -13.12 -12.14
N ASP A 55 8.32 -12.41 -12.58
CA ASP A 55 8.36 -10.97 -12.76
C ASP A 55 8.71 -10.26 -11.45
N TYR A 56 8.06 -10.63 -10.34
CA TYR A 56 8.39 -10.08 -9.02
C TYR A 56 9.83 -10.37 -8.58
N GLN A 57 10.30 -11.60 -8.78
CA GLN A 57 11.68 -11.99 -8.44
C GLN A 57 12.73 -11.28 -9.30
N GLY A 58 12.39 -10.95 -10.55
CA GLY A 58 13.26 -10.23 -11.48
C GLY A 58 13.41 -8.74 -11.19
N LEU A 59 12.59 -8.17 -10.29
CA LEU A 59 12.65 -6.75 -9.95
C LEU A 59 13.96 -6.38 -9.26
N LYS A 60 14.60 -5.32 -9.76
CA LYS A 60 15.78 -4.74 -9.11
C LYS A 60 15.35 -3.95 -7.88
N ARG A 61 16.14 -4.08 -6.81
CA ARG A 61 15.92 -3.31 -5.59
C ARG A 61 16.44 -1.88 -5.77
N ASN A 62 15.67 -0.90 -5.31
CA ASN A 62 16.09 0.50 -5.29
C ASN A 62 17.05 0.78 -4.11
N SER A 63 17.44 2.05 -3.90
CA SER A 63 18.35 2.46 -2.80
C SER A 63 17.80 2.18 -1.39
N TRP A 64 16.49 1.95 -1.25
CA TRP A 64 15.84 1.55 0.00
C TRP A 64 15.75 0.03 0.17
N GLY A 65 16.22 -0.75 -0.82
CA GLY A 65 16.13 -2.20 -0.82
C GLY A 65 14.76 -2.73 -1.28
N ILE A 66 13.88 -1.88 -1.82
CA ILE A 66 12.51 -2.28 -2.23
C ILE A 66 12.54 -2.77 -3.69
N PRO A 67 12.02 -3.96 -4.01
CA PRO A 67 11.85 -4.41 -5.40
C PRO A 67 10.96 -3.42 -6.15
N THR A 68 11.49 -2.78 -7.20
CA THR A 68 10.80 -1.68 -7.89
C THR A 68 10.80 -1.91 -9.41
N PRO A 69 9.67 -1.69 -10.10
CA PRO A 69 9.63 -1.68 -11.56
C PRO A 69 10.63 -0.70 -12.18
N THR A 70 11.17 -1.08 -13.33
CA THR A 70 11.96 -0.17 -14.17
C THR A 70 11.04 0.69 -15.04
N LYS A 71 11.54 1.83 -15.55
CA LYS A 71 10.79 2.67 -16.50
C LYS A 71 10.26 1.88 -17.70
N LYS A 72 11.11 1.04 -18.28
CA LYS A 72 10.73 0.19 -19.43
C LYS A 72 9.62 -0.79 -19.06
N SER A 73 9.72 -1.46 -17.92
CA SER A 73 8.71 -2.42 -17.50
C SER A 73 7.39 -1.76 -17.08
N LEU A 74 7.34 -0.45 -16.84
CA LEU A 74 6.09 0.24 -16.54
C LEU A 74 5.23 0.46 -17.78
N GLU A 75 5.83 0.47 -18.98
CA GLU A 75 5.12 0.69 -20.25
C GLU A 75 4.08 -0.41 -20.55
N THR A 76 4.24 -1.60 -19.96
CA THR A 76 3.38 -2.76 -20.19
C THR A 76 2.52 -3.13 -18.99
N ARG A 77 2.68 -2.47 -17.84
CA ARG A 77 1.94 -2.80 -16.61
C ARG A 77 0.64 -2.04 -16.53
N GLU A 78 -0.39 -2.69 -16.02
CA GLU A 78 -1.67 -2.06 -15.75
C GLU A 78 -1.59 -1.26 -14.45
N ASN A 79 -2.14 -0.05 -14.45
CA ASN A 79 -2.28 0.79 -13.25
C ASN A 79 -3.71 0.68 -12.72
N CYS A 80 -3.87 0.36 -11.43
CA CYS A 80 -5.19 0.15 -10.84
C CYS A 80 -6.11 1.39 -10.91
N VAL A 81 -5.57 2.60 -10.92
CA VAL A 81 -6.38 3.83 -11.01
C VAL A 81 -6.85 4.05 -12.45
N ASP A 82 -6.02 3.73 -13.43
CA ASP A 82 -6.44 3.76 -14.84
C ASP A 82 -7.49 2.68 -15.13
N GLU A 83 -7.38 1.52 -14.47
CA GLU A 83 -8.42 0.48 -14.52
C GLU A 83 -9.76 0.97 -13.99
N LEU A 84 -9.76 1.66 -12.84
CA LEU A 84 -10.99 2.27 -12.29
C LEU A 84 -11.60 3.29 -13.25
N LYS A 85 -10.78 4.18 -13.83
CA LYS A 85 -11.22 5.18 -14.81
C LYS A 85 -11.83 4.54 -16.06
N ALA A 86 -11.33 3.38 -16.45
CA ALA A 86 -11.87 2.57 -17.53
C ALA A 86 -13.12 1.75 -17.12
N GLY A 87 -13.61 1.89 -15.90
CA GLY A 87 -14.80 1.20 -15.40
C GLY A 87 -14.57 -0.27 -15.01
N LYS A 88 -13.31 -0.69 -14.82
CA LYS A 88 -12.98 -2.03 -14.29
C LYS A 88 -13.09 -2.05 -12.76
N ALA A 89 -12.96 -3.24 -12.16
CA ALA A 89 -13.16 -3.47 -10.73
C ALA A 89 -12.14 -2.78 -9.80
N GLY A 90 -10.93 -2.49 -10.28
CA GLY A 90 -9.84 -1.97 -9.45
C GLY A 90 -9.26 -3.03 -8.49
N LEU A 91 -8.87 -2.60 -7.29
CA LEU A 91 -8.35 -3.43 -6.21
C LEU A 91 -9.46 -3.85 -5.23
N ASP A 92 -9.44 -5.12 -4.84
CA ASP A 92 -10.34 -5.65 -3.79
C ASP A 92 -9.74 -5.53 -2.38
N LEU A 93 -8.42 -5.69 -2.26
CA LEU A 93 -7.69 -5.71 -0.98
C LEU A 93 -6.31 -5.04 -1.11
N ILE A 94 -5.87 -4.36 -0.05
CA ILE A 94 -4.52 -3.80 0.07
C ILE A 94 -3.88 -4.28 1.36
N VAL A 95 -2.67 -4.87 1.25
CA VAL A 95 -1.80 -5.14 2.39
C VAL A 95 -1.03 -3.86 2.73
N MET A 96 -1.25 -3.34 3.94
CA MET A 96 -0.83 -2.01 4.37
C MET A 96 0.43 -2.11 5.24
N PRO A 97 1.58 -1.55 4.82
CA PRO A 97 2.77 -1.49 5.65
C PRO A 97 2.67 -0.36 6.69
N GLY A 98 3.40 -0.52 7.79
CA GLY A 98 3.42 0.45 8.87
C GLY A 98 4.59 0.21 9.83
N VAL A 99 4.86 1.20 10.66
CA VAL A 99 5.85 1.18 11.74
C VAL A 99 5.19 0.86 13.07
N ALA A 100 3.93 1.30 13.27
CA ALA A 100 3.14 0.97 14.44
C ALA A 100 1.65 0.83 14.07
N PHE A 101 0.94 0.02 14.84
CA PHE A 101 -0.49 -0.26 14.72
C PHE A 101 -1.11 -0.35 16.11
N ASP A 102 -2.41 -0.15 16.24
CA ASP A 102 -3.10 -0.34 17.52
C ASP A 102 -4.52 -0.93 17.39
N GLY A 103 -5.12 -1.24 18.54
CA GLY A 103 -6.44 -1.85 18.65
C GLY A 103 -7.60 -1.05 18.04
N GLY A 104 -7.41 0.23 17.73
CA GLY A 104 -8.40 1.08 17.06
C GLY A 104 -8.33 1.06 15.54
N GLY A 105 -7.50 0.20 14.94
CA GLY A 105 -7.28 0.16 13.50
C GLY A 105 -6.37 1.29 13.00
N ARG A 106 -5.70 2.03 13.90
CA ARG A 106 -4.81 3.14 13.51
C ARG A 106 -3.45 2.61 13.11
N ARG A 107 -2.80 3.32 12.20
CA ARG A 107 -1.52 2.94 11.59
C ARG A 107 -0.59 4.14 11.50
N LEU A 108 0.65 3.97 11.95
CA LEU A 108 1.73 4.92 11.75
C LEU A 108 2.59 4.48 10.57
N GLY A 109 2.66 5.29 9.50
CA GLY A 109 3.57 5.06 8.39
C GLY A 109 4.95 5.71 8.58
N HIS A 110 5.82 5.62 7.57
CA HIS A 110 7.14 6.27 7.55
C HIS A 110 7.10 7.81 7.34
N GLY A 111 5.97 8.45 7.66
CA GLY A 111 5.82 9.92 7.67
C GLY A 111 5.52 10.61 6.33
N LYS A 112 5.67 9.93 5.17
CA LYS A 112 5.34 10.53 3.86
C LYS A 112 3.86 10.43 3.48
N GLY A 113 3.04 9.64 4.17
CA GLY A 113 1.59 9.52 3.95
C GLY A 113 1.18 9.11 2.53
N TYR A 114 1.99 8.28 1.85
CA TYR A 114 1.69 7.83 0.48
C TYR A 114 0.41 7.01 0.40
N TYR A 115 0.23 6.07 1.34
CA TYR A 115 -0.94 5.20 1.40
C TYR A 115 -2.22 5.98 1.71
N ASP A 116 -2.19 6.90 2.67
CA ASP A 116 -3.35 7.71 3.05
C ASP A 116 -3.80 8.63 1.91
N TYR A 117 -2.83 9.15 1.14
CA TYR A 117 -3.11 9.94 -0.06
C TYR A 117 -3.61 9.07 -1.23
N PHE A 118 -3.04 7.88 -1.41
CA PHE A 118 -3.48 6.92 -2.44
C PHE A 118 -4.92 6.46 -2.20
N LEU A 119 -5.29 6.09 -0.97
CA LEU A 119 -6.65 5.65 -0.65
C LEU A 119 -7.68 6.75 -0.90
N ARG A 120 -7.36 8.01 -0.58
CA ARG A 120 -8.23 9.15 -0.90
C ARG A 120 -8.45 9.30 -2.39
N ARG A 121 -7.37 9.36 -3.18
CA ARG A 121 -7.46 9.45 -4.64
C ARG A 121 -8.18 8.25 -5.26
N TYR A 122 -7.91 7.05 -4.77
CA TYR A 122 -8.59 5.83 -5.21
C TYR A 122 -10.09 5.93 -4.94
N SER A 123 -10.49 6.37 -3.74
CA SER A 123 -11.90 6.55 -3.35
C SER A 123 -12.63 7.55 -4.24
N GLU A 124 -12.00 8.68 -4.55
CA GLU A 124 -12.55 9.70 -5.45
C GLU A 124 -12.86 9.12 -6.84
N GLU A 125 -11.92 8.36 -7.41
CA GLU A 125 -12.07 7.73 -8.73
C GLU A 125 -13.07 6.55 -8.71
N ALA A 126 -13.17 5.84 -7.58
CA ALA A 126 -14.06 4.68 -7.40
C ALA A 126 -15.47 5.05 -6.89
N GLY A 127 -15.83 6.33 -6.87
CA GLY A 127 -17.16 6.79 -6.43
C GLY A 127 -17.42 6.56 -4.94
N GLY A 128 -16.40 6.74 -4.10
CA GLY A 128 -16.45 6.60 -2.64
C GLY A 128 -16.11 5.20 -2.12
N LYS A 129 -15.85 4.23 -2.99
CA LYS A 129 -15.46 2.87 -2.60
C LYS A 129 -13.96 2.79 -2.35
N VAL A 130 -13.56 2.03 -1.33
CA VAL A 130 -12.16 1.71 -1.07
C VAL A 130 -11.94 0.20 -0.99
N PRO A 131 -10.74 -0.29 -1.33
CA PRO A 131 -10.39 -1.69 -1.15
C PRO A 131 -10.32 -2.03 0.33
N PHE A 132 -10.52 -3.30 0.66
CA PHE A 132 -10.36 -3.78 2.05
C PHE A 132 -8.89 -3.65 2.49
N THR A 133 -8.65 -3.01 3.62
CA THR A 133 -7.30 -2.67 4.10
C THR A 133 -6.86 -3.59 5.23
N VAL A 134 -5.73 -4.28 5.04
CA VAL A 134 -5.17 -5.22 6.02
C VAL A 134 -3.77 -4.79 6.43
N GLY A 135 -3.62 -4.36 7.67
CA GLY A 135 -2.32 -4.15 8.30
C GLY A 135 -1.68 -5.49 8.65
N VAL A 136 -0.41 -5.66 8.35
CA VAL A 136 0.40 -6.80 8.82
C VAL A 136 1.49 -6.26 9.74
N ALA A 137 1.43 -6.64 11.01
CA ALA A 137 2.25 -6.10 12.06
C ALA A 137 3.11 -7.19 12.70
N LEU A 138 4.40 -6.91 12.89
CA LEU A 138 5.18 -7.64 13.88
C LEU A 138 4.62 -7.37 15.28
N LYS A 139 4.88 -8.27 16.22
CA LYS A 139 4.39 -8.11 17.61
C LYS A 139 4.84 -6.77 18.21
N ASP A 140 6.11 -6.41 18.02
CA ASP A 140 6.69 -5.15 18.50
C ASP A 140 6.14 -3.89 17.82
N GLN A 141 5.39 -4.04 16.72
CA GLN A 141 4.73 -2.93 16.04
C GLN A 141 3.30 -2.72 16.54
N PHE A 142 2.75 -3.63 17.34
CA PHE A 142 1.40 -3.49 17.89
C PHE A 142 1.45 -2.84 19.27
N LEU A 143 0.72 -1.73 19.44
CA LEU A 143 0.69 -0.97 20.69
C LEU A 143 -0.45 -1.44 21.58
N ASP A 144 -0.11 -1.93 22.77
CA ASP A 144 -1.07 -2.26 23.80
C ASP A 144 -1.57 -1.00 24.54
N PRO A 145 -2.84 -0.98 24.97
CA PRO A 145 -3.36 0.10 25.81
C PRO A 145 -2.50 0.31 27.08
N PRO A 146 -2.34 1.56 27.55
CA PRO A 146 -3.03 2.76 27.09
C PRO A 146 -2.35 3.44 25.88
N ALA A 147 -1.26 2.90 25.36
CA ALA A 147 -0.57 3.49 24.21
C ALA A 147 -1.44 3.41 22.96
N ASN A 148 -1.33 4.43 22.12
CA ASN A 148 -2.01 4.47 20.85
C ASN A 148 -1.21 5.23 19.79
N VAL A 149 -1.51 4.95 18.53
CA VAL A 149 -0.99 5.69 17.40
C VAL A 149 -1.66 7.07 17.37
N PRO A 150 -0.88 8.16 17.42
CA PRO A 150 -1.40 9.50 17.17
C PRO A 150 -1.89 9.60 15.73
N VAL A 151 -3.07 10.19 15.54
CA VAL A 151 -3.69 10.36 14.22
C VAL A 151 -4.16 11.79 14.02
N GLY A 152 -4.20 12.23 12.77
CA GLY A 152 -4.87 13.45 12.32
C GLY A 152 -5.95 13.15 11.29
N ASP A 153 -6.65 14.19 10.83
CA ASP A 153 -7.83 14.10 9.95
C ASP A 153 -7.54 13.46 8.58
N LYS A 154 -6.26 13.41 8.21
CA LYS A 154 -5.77 12.89 6.93
C LYS A 154 -5.40 11.40 7.02
N ASP A 155 -5.35 10.80 8.20
CA ASP A 155 -4.92 9.40 8.38
C ASP A 155 -6.07 8.43 8.12
N TRP A 156 -5.78 7.36 7.37
CA TRP A 156 -6.79 6.37 7.01
C TRP A 156 -6.79 5.18 7.98
N PRO A 157 -7.88 4.93 8.74
CA PRO A 157 -7.98 3.77 9.61
C PRO A 157 -8.12 2.48 8.81
N LEU A 158 -7.49 1.40 9.28
CA LEU A 158 -7.53 0.09 8.65
C LEU A 158 -8.79 -0.69 9.05
N ASP A 159 -9.20 -1.62 8.20
CA ASP A 159 -10.32 -2.52 8.48
C ASP A 159 -9.87 -3.66 9.41
N VAL A 160 -8.69 -4.23 9.16
CA VAL A 160 -8.13 -5.36 9.92
C VAL A 160 -6.63 -5.18 10.13
N ILE A 161 -6.14 -5.62 11.29
CA ILE A 161 -4.71 -5.80 11.57
C ILE A 161 -4.47 -7.27 11.97
N ILE A 162 -3.49 -7.90 11.31
CA ILE A 162 -2.98 -9.22 11.66
C ILE A 162 -1.63 -9.03 12.34
N VAL A 163 -1.49 -9.55 13.55
CA VAL A 163 -0.27 -9.42 14.38
C VAL A 163 0.56 -10.71 14.29
N GLY A 164 1.88 -10.59 14.41
CA GLY A 164 2.83 -11.70 14.30
C GLY A 164 2.67 -12.82 15.33
N ASP A 165 1.80 -12.67 16.33
CA ASP A 165 1.40 -13.73 17.26
C ASP A 165 0.11 -14.45 16.85
N GLY A 166 -0.45 -14.12 15.68
CA GLY A 166 -1.68 -14.70 15.13
C GLY A 166 -2.95 -13.95 15.52
N SER A 167 -2.86 -12.90 16.35
CA SER A 167 -4.02 -12.09 16.72
C SER A 167 -4.60 -11.36 15.52
N VAL A 168 -5.93 -11.30 15.44
CA VAL A 168 -6.66 -10.57 14.41
C VAL A 168 -7.52 -9.50 15.07
N VAL A 169 -7.19 -8.24 14.81
CA VAL A 169 -7.92 -7.08 15.30
C VAL A 169 -8.80 -6.55 14.18
N ARG A 170 -10.10 -6.43 14.43
CA ARG A 170 -11.07 -5.88 13.50
C ARG A 170 -11.62 -4.58 14.05
N ARG A 171 -11.77 -3.60 13.17
CA ARG A 171 -12.47 -2.35 13.48
C ARG A 171 -13.98 -2.55 13.58
#